data_AF-A0A7W1TSD8-F1
#
_entry.id   AF-A0A7W1TSD8-F1
#
_cell.length_a   1.000
_cell.length_b   1.000
_cell.length_c   1.000
_cell.angle_alpha   90.00
_cell.angle_beta   90.00
_cell.angle_gamma   90.00
#
_symmetry.space_group_name_H-M   'P 1'
#
loop_
_entity.id
_entity.type
_entity.pdbx_description
1 polymer ?
#
loop_
_entity_poly.entity_id
_entity_poly.type
_entity_poly.pdbx_seq_one_letter_code
_entity_poly.pdbx_strand_id
1 'polypeptide(L)'
;MARTRCDVRLEQADTDQGRWTATGIDSGEIYLSPNPGEDPKPLARIASGGELSRIMLALKTIASADAPGRTLIFDEVDAGIGGAVADIVGAQLQGISRRDQVLCITHLPQIAARADRQFAISKAVKGARTVTSVTPLDPAAREQELARMIGGDAVTPQLLESARGMIQARQAKVEQKAKGESESRKAREKKPRVT
;
A
#
# COMPACT_ATOMS: atom_id res chain seq x y z
N MET A 1 -0.70 -15.27 7.01
CA MET A 1 0.75 -15.03 7.22
C MET A 1 1.27 -15.45 8.60
N ALA A 2 0.58 -16.29 9.39
CA ALA A 2 1.05 -16.65 10.75
C ALA A 2 2.28 -17.58 10.79
N ARG A 3 2.83 -17.97 9.63
CA ARG A 3 3.95 -18.91 9.49
C ARG A 3 4.96 -18.50 8.41
N THR A 4 4.94 -17.23 8.01
CA THR A 4 5.91 -16.70 7.05
C THR A 4 7.28 -16.64 7.73
N ARG A 5 8.32 -17.21 7.10
CA ARG A 5 9.71 -17.14 7.58
C ARG A 5 10.47 -16.10 6.77
N CYS A 6 11.25 -15.27 7.45
CA CYS A 6 12.12 -14.28 6.85
C CYS A 6 13.51 -14.46 7.45
N ASP A 7 14.49 -14.75 6.61
CA ASP A 7 15.88 -14.95 7.00
C ASP A 7 16.76 -13.92 6.26
N VAL A 8 17.80 -13.40 6.93
CA VAL A 8 18.84 -12.63 6.26
C VAL A 8 20.06 -13.54 6.15
N ARG A 9 20.52 -13.78 4.93
CA ARG A 9 21.72 -14.59 4.69
C ARG A 9 22.85 -13.69 4.26
N LEU A 10 24.01 -13.89 4.87
CA LEU A 10 25.25 -13.22 4.49
C LEU A 10 26.07 -14.22 3.67
N GLU A 11 26.42 -13.83 2.46
CA GLU A 11 27.35 -14.56 1.62
C GLU A 11 28.75 -13.97 1.85
N GLN A 12 29.64 -14.77 2.43
CA GLN A 12 31.02 -14.36 2.63
C GLN A 12 31.70 -14.22 1.27
N ALA A 13 32.15 -13.01 0.96
CA ALA A 13 32.95 -12.79 -0.23
C ALA A 13 34.39 -13.28 -0.02
N ASP A 14 35.02 -13.67 -1.12
CA ASP A 14 36.44 -13.98 -1.14
C ASP A 14 37.26 -12.78 -0.63
N THR A 15 38.36 -13.06 0.06
CA THR A 15 39.19 -12.05 0.76
C THR A 15 40.03 -11.17 -0.18
N ASP A 16 39.77 -11.23 -1.49
CA ASP A 16 40.40 -10.39 -2.50
C ASP A 16 40.13 -8.90 -2.22
N GLN A 17 41.22 -8.16 -2.00
CA GLN A 17 41.20 -6.72 -1.72
C GLN A 17 40.54 -5.92 -2.86
N GLY A 18 40.55 -6.43 -4.09
CA GLY A 18 39.89 -5.79 -5.24
C GLY A 18 38.37 -5.68 -5.12
N ARG A 19 37.74 -6.44 -4.21
CA ARG A 19 36.27 -6.46 -4.03
C ARG A 19 35.78 -5.67 -2.83
N TRP A 20 36.68 -5.02 -2.09
CA TRP A 20 36.34 -4.30 -0.88
C TRP A 20 35.56 -3.02 -1.19
N THR A 21 34.46 -2.81 -0.47
CA THR A 21 33.65 -1.59 -0.59
C THR A 21 33.53 -0.89 0.76
N ALA A 22 33.16 0.39 0.75
CA ALA A 22 32.89 1.15 1.98
C ALA A 22 31.75 0.53 2.84
N THR A 23 30.93 -0.34 2.25
CA THR A 23 29.84 -1.06 2.92
C THR A 23 30.23 -2.46 3.40
N GLY A 24 31.49 -2.88 3.22
CA GLY A 24 31.99 -4.20 3.61
C GLY A 24 32.29 -5.11 2.42
N ILE A 25 32.74 -6.33 2.73
CA ILE A 25 33.04 -7.38 1.74
C ILE A 25 31.86 -8.35 1.58
N ASP A 26 31.09 -8.57 2.64
CA ASP A 26 29.97 -9.52 2.62
C ASP A 26 28.77 -8.95 1.86
N SER A 27 28.05 -9.84 1.18
CA SER A 27 26.77 -9.52 0.55
C SER A 27 25.62 -10.04 1.40
N GLY A 28 24.65 -9.20 1.73
CA GLY A 28 23.45 -9.60 2.45
C GLY A 28 22.25 -9.74 1.52
N GLU A 29 21.55 -10.88 1.58
CA GLU A 29 20.31 -11.11 0.84
C GLU A 29 19.18 -11.53 1.77
N ILE A 30 17.99 -10.97 1.54
CA ILE A 30 16.77 -11.31 2.29
C ILE A 30 16.10 -12.50 1.62
N TYR A 31 15.89 -13.56 2.41
CA TYR A 31 15.19 -14.75 2.02
C TYR A 31 13.81 -14.80 2.68
N LEU A 32 12.79 -15.25 1.93
CA LEU A 32 11.42 -15.33 2.42
C LEU A 32 10.81 -16.71 2.11
N SER A 33 9.93 -17.18 2.96
CA SER A 33 9.07 -18.33 2.67
C SER A 33 7.63 -17.94 3.04
N PRO A 34 6.80 -17.57 2.05
CA PRO A 34 5.43 -17.10 2.30
C PRO A 34 4.51 -18.23 2.76
N ASN A 35 4.77 -19.46 2.28
CA ASN A 35 3.93 -20.64 2.49
C ASN A 35 4.62 -21.65 3.42
N PRO A 36 3.89 -22.24 4.38
CA PRO A 36 4.41 -23.33 5.19
C PRO A 36 4.86 -24.51 4.32
N GLY A 37 6.05 -25.05 4.59
CA GLY A 37 6.59 -26.21 3.88
C GLY A 37 7.43 -25.88 2.65
N GLU A 38 7.49 -24.62 2.22
CA GLU A 38 8.42 -24.19 1.17
C GLU A 38 9.77 -23.73 1.76
N ASP A 39 10.84 -24.04 1.03
CA ASP A 39 12.17 -23.52 1.35
C ASP A 39 12.24 -22.01 1.11
N PRO A 40 12.92 -21.25 1.99
CA PRO A 40 13.18 -19.85 1.74
C PRO A 40 14.00 -19.67 0.45
N LYS A 41 13.56 -18.77 -0.43
CA LYS A 41 14.30 -18.36 -1.63
C LYS A 41 14.67 -16.87 -1.53
N PRO A 42 15.48 -16.32 -2.44
CA PRO A 42 15.72 -14.88 -2.48
C PRO A 42 14.43 -14.08 -2.69
N LEU A 43 14.25 -12.96 -1.99
CA LEU A 43 13.08 -12.08 -2.15
C LEU A 43 12.85 -11.71 -3.62
N ALA A 44 13.93 -11.45 -4.37
CA ALA A 44 13.89 -11.15 -5.80
C ALA A 44 13.36 -12.29 -6.68
N ARG A 45 13.33 -13.54 -6.18
CA ARG A 45 12.95 -14.75 -6.92
C ARG A 45 11.66 -15.43 -6.44
N ILE A 46 11.03 -14.93 -5.38
CA ILE A 46 9.89 -15.63 -4.74
C ILE A 46 8.55 -15.21 -5.30
N ALA A 47 8.41 -13.93 -5.62
CA ALA A 47 7.10 -13.32 -5.56
C ALA A 47 6.53 -13.07 -6.95
N SER A 48 5.22 -13.33 -7.09
CA SER A 48 4.41 -12.62 -8.09
C SER A 48 4.51 -11.11 -7.86
N GLY A 49 4.30 -10.28 -8.90
CA GLY A 49 4.40 -8.82 -8.80
C GLY A 49 3.67 -8.25 -7.57
N GLY A 50 2.43 -8.70 -7.34
CA GLY A 50 1.64 -8.25 -6.19
C GLY A 50 2.11 -8.73 -4.81
N GLU A 51 2.73 -9.90 -4.69
CA GLU A 51 3.33 -10.34 -3.43
C GLU A 51 4.52 -9.48 -3.05
N LEU A 52 5.39 -9.16 -4.03
CA LEU A 52 6.53 -8.29 -3.81
C LEU A 52 6.07 -6.87 -3.44
N SER A 53 5.07 -6.34 -4.14
CA SER A 53 4.46 -5.03 -3.83
C SER A 53 3.92 -4.99 -2.40
N ARG A 54 3.26 -6.05 -1.91
CA ARG A 54 2.76 -6.12 -0.52
C ARG A 54 3.88 -6.25 0.51
N ILE A 55 4.93 -7.01 0.22
CA ILE A 55 6.11 -7.10 1.10
C ILE A 55 6.78 -5.73 1.20
N MET A 56 6.96 -5.04 0.07
CA MET A 56 7.54 -3.70 0.05
C MET A 56 6.66 -2.69 0.78
N LEU A 57 5.33 -2.80 0.66
CA LEU A 57 4.37 -2.01 1.44
C LEU A 57 4.56 -2.22 2.95
N ALA A 58 4.66 -3.47 3.40
CA ALA A 58 4.89 -3.80 4.81
C ALA A 58 6.25 -3.24 5.29
N LEU A 59 7.31 -3.43 4.51
CA LEU A 59 8.63 -2.89 4.81
C LEU A 59 8.60 -1.37 4.90
N LYS A 60 7.95 -0.66 3.97
CA LYS A 60 7.82 0.80 4.02
C LYS A 60 6.93 1.31 5.15
N THR A 61 5.95 0.52 5.57
CA THR A 61 5.12 0.84 6.73
C THR A 61 5.93 0.73 8.03
N ILE A 62 6.82 -0.26 8.15
CA ILE A 62 7.64 -0.52 9.34
C ILE A 62 8.90 0.36 9.36
N ALA A 63 9.63 0.41 8.24
CA ALA A 63 10.83 1.20 8.06
C ALA A 63 10.45 2.68 7.86
N SER A 64 10.12 3.34 8.98
CA SER A 64 10.13 4.79 9.05
C SER A 64 11.58 5.27 8.98
N ALA A 65 12.05 5.68 7.80
CA ALA A 65 13.41 6.21 7.61
C ALA A 65 13.42 7.66 7.11
N ASP A 66 14.05 8.50 7.93
CA ASP A 66 14.93 9.66 7.74
C ASP A 66 14.48 10.95 7.03
N ALA A 67 13.48 10.96 6.15
CA ALA A 67 12.87 12.21 5.65
C ALA A 67 11.48 12.00 5.03
N PRO A 68 10.48 12.86 5.32
CA PRO A 68 9.19 12.84 4.63
C PRO A 68 9.30 13.40 3.19
N GLY A 69 8.25 13.21 2.38
CA GLY A 69 8.11 13.86 1.07
C GLY A 69 8.57 13.04 -0.14
N ARG A 70 8.64 11.70 -0.02
CA ARG A 70 8.93 10.81 -1.16
C ARG A 70 7.68 10.59 -1.99
N THR A 71 7.85 10.18 -3.25
CA THR A 71 6.76 9.63 -4.08
C THR A 71 6.97 8.14 -4.23
N LEU A 72 5.96 7.35 -3.83
CA LEU A 72 5.95 5.90 -3.89
C LEU A 72 4.88 5.45 -4.87
N ILE A 73 5.24 4.55 -5.78
CA ILE A 73 4.34 3.97 -6.77
C ILE A 73 4.13 2.50 -6.42
N PHE A 74 2.88 2.11 -6.21
CA PHE A 74 2.49 0.73 -5.98
C PHE A 74 1.60 0.27 -7.14
N ASP A 75 2.11 -0.70 -7.90
CA ASP A 75 1.36 -1.39 -8.93
C ASP A 75 1.05 -2.83 -8.46
N GLU A 76 -0.10 -3.35 -8.85
CA GLU A 76 -0.58 -4.71 -8.53
C GLU A 76 -0.61 -5.09 -7.04
N VAL A 77 -0.61 -4.12 -6.11
CA VAL A 77 -0.70 -4.40 -4.67
C VAL A 77 -1.97 -5.19 -4.30
N ASP A 78 -2.98 -5.11 -5.18
CA ASP A 78 -4.27 -5.75 -5.12
C ASP A 78 -4.37 -7.11 -5.83
N ALA A 79 -3.28 -7.59 -6.46
CA ALA A 79 -3.30 -8.86 -7.16
C ALA A 79 -3.52 -10.04 -6.19
N GLY A 80 -4.53 -10.88 -6.49
CA GLY A 80 -4.84 -12.09 -5.72
C GLY A 80 -5.43 -11.82 -4.33
N ILE A 81 -5.93 -10.61 -4.05
CA ILE A 81 -6.58 -10.28 -2.78
C ILE A 81 -8.01 -9.74 -2.98
N GLY A 82 -8.80 -9.76 -1.92
CA GLY A 82 -10.16 -9.20 -1.90
C GLY A 82 -10.68 -9.04 -0.47
N GLY A 83 -11.87 -8.44 -0.35
CA GLY A 83 -12.59 -8.30 0.92
C GLY A 83 -11.76 -7.62 2.01
N ALA A 84 -11.68 -8.27 3.19
CA ALA A 84 -11.00 -7.71 4.37
C ALA A 84 -9.49 -7.47 4.15
N VAL A 85 -8.82 -8.28 3.33
CA VAL A 85 -7.39 -8.13 3.04
C VAL A 85 -7.15 -6.85 2.24
N ALA A 86 -8.00 -6.57 1.25
CA ALA A 86 -7.94 -5.34 0.47
C ALA A 86 -8.18 -4.09 1.32
N ASP A 87 -9.08 -4.16 2.32
CA ASP A 87 -9.30 -3.05 3.25
C ASP A 87 -8.06 -2.76 4.11
N ILE A 88 -7.38 -3.80 4.58
CA ILE A 88 -6.12 -3.67 5.36
C ILE A 88 -5.02 -3.04 4.49
N VAL A 89 -4.85 -3.52 3.25
CA VAL A 89 -3.88 -2.96 2.30
C VAL A 89 -4.18 -1.48 2.02
N GLY A 90 -5.43 -1.13 1.74
CA GLY A 90 -5.86 0.25 1.55
C GLY A 90 -5.59 1.13 2.77
N ALA A 91 -5.80 0.61 3.98
CA ALA A 91 -5.48 1.32 5.22
C ALA A 91 -3.98 1.53 5.43
N GLN A 92 -3.13 0.57 5.02
CA GLN A 92 -1.66 0.72 5.07
C GLN A 92 -1.17 1.78 4.08
N LEU A 93 -1.66 1.76 2.83
CA LEU A 93 -1.35 2.78 1.82
C LEU A 93 -1.74 4.18 2.30
N GLN A 94 -2.94 4.32 2.88
CA GLN A 94 -3.37 5.58 3.50
C GLN A 94 -2.51 5.98 4.70
N GLY A 95 -2.00 5.01 5.47
CA GLY A 95 -1.07 5.28 6.56
C GLY A 95 0.22 5.94 6.07
N ILE A 96 0.78 5.41 4.97
CA ILE A 96 1.98 5.94 4.32
C ILE A 96 1.70 7.30 3.67
N SER A 97 0.51 7.49 3.08
CA SER A 97 0.15 8.75 2.39
C SER A 97 0.17 9.99 3.28
N ARG A 98 0.16 9.81 4.61
CA ARG A 98 0.31 10.89 5.59
C ARG A 98 1.68 11.56 5.58
N ARG A 99 2.72 10.87 5.09
CA ARG A 99 4.11 11.36 5.09
C ARG A 99 4.74 11.42 3.71
N ASP A 100 4.28 10.55 2.81
CA ASP A 100 4.79 10.42 1.45
C ASP A 100 3.62 10.51 0.45
N GLN A 101 3.88 10.92 -0.79
CA GLN A 101 2.90 10.79 -1.85
C GLN A 101 2.81 9.33 -2.29
N VAL A 102 1.61 8.77 -2.31
CA VAL A 102 1.36 7.39 -2.75
C VAL A 102 0.53 7.42 -4.03
N LEU A 103 1.07 6.83 -5.10
CA LEU A 103 0.33 6.53 -6.33
C LEU A 103 0.06 5.03 -6.35
N CYS A 104 -1.21 4.64 -6.41
CA CYS A 104 -1.63 3.25 -6.45
C CYS A 104 -2.57 3.04 -7.64
N ILE A 105 -2.26 2.05 -8.47
CA ILE A 105 -3.16 1.56 -9.52
C ILE A 105 -3.91 0.37 -8.93
N THR A 106 -5.24 0.41 -8.97
CA THR A 106 -6.06 -0.66 -8.39
C THR A 106 -7.39 -0.80 -9.12
N HIS A 107 -7.93 -2.02 -9.11
CA HIS A 107 -9.27 -2.34 -9.54
C HIS A 107 -10.22 -2.66 -8.36
N LEU A 108 -9.72 -2.63 -7.13
CA LEU A 108 -10.51 -2.96 -5.94
C LEU A 108 -11.13 -1.70 -5.31
N PRO A 109 -12.48 -1.64 -5.15
CA PRO A 109 -13.14 -0.48 -4.57
C PRO A 109 -12.73 -0.23 -3.12
N GLN A 110 -12.34 -1.27 -2.37
CA GLN A 110 -11.87 -1.15 -0.98
C GLN A 110 -10.59 -0.31 -0.87
N ILE A 111 -9.69 -0.43 -1.85
CA ILE A 111 -8.44 0.34 -1.88
C ILE A 111 -8.72 1.75 -2.43
N ALA A 112 -9.46 1.86 -3.54
CA ALA A 112 -9.81 3.16 -4.13
C ALA A 112 -10.61 4.07 -3.17
N ALA A 113 -11.49 3.50 -2.34
CA ALA A 113 -12.23 4.24 -1.32
C ALA A 113 -11.31 4.89 -0.26
N ARG A 114 -10.09 4.39 -0.06
CA ARG A 114 -9.11 4.93 0.91
C ARG A 114 -8.29 6.11 0.36
N ALA A 115 -8.27 6.34 -0.96
CA ALA A 115 -7.42 7.35 -1.62
C ALA A 115 -7.88 8.79 -1.41
N ASP A 116 -6.97 9.71 -1.07
CA ASP A 116 -7.25 11.15 -0.90
C ASP A 116 -7.80 11.81 -2.17
N ARG A 117 -7.30 11.39 -3.33
CA ARG A 117 -7.79 11.76 -4.66
C ARG A 117 -7.92 10.50 -5.50
N GLN A 118 -8.93 10.45 -6.35
CA GLN A 118 -9.16 9.33 -7.25
C GLN A 118 -9.18 9.83 -8.69
N PHE A 119 -8.55 9.06 -9.57
CA PHE A 119 -8.52 9.31 -11.00
C PHE A 119 -9.08 8.09 -11.72
N ALA A 120 -9.94 8.32 -12.71
CA ALA A 120 -10.39 7.26 -13.60
C ALA A 120 -9.50 7.23 -14.84
N ILE A 121 -9.12 6.02 -15.24
CA ILE A 121 -8.41 5.76 -16.49
C ILE A 121 -9.41 5.19 -17.49
N SER A 122 -9.54 5.81 -18.65
CA SER A 122 -10.40 5.31 -19.72
C SER A 122 -9.64 5.21 -21.03
N LYS A 123 -10.06 4.28 -21.90
CA LYS A 123 -9.53 4.12 -23.25
C LYS A 123 -10.65 4.39 -24.24
N ALA A 124 -10.38 5.24 -25.22
CA ALA A 124 -11.31 5.54 -26.31
C ALA A 124 -10.57 5.46 -27.64
N VAL A 125 -11.26 5.01 -28.69
CA VAL A 125 -10.72 5.02 -30.05
C VAL A 125 -10.98 6.39 -30.68
N LYS A 126 -9.92 7.08 -31.11
CA LYS A 126 -10.01 8.34 -31.85
C LYS A 126 -9.36 8.15 -33.22
N GLY A 127 -10.19 8.10 -34.26
CA GLY A 127 -9.75 7.70 -35.60
C GLY A 127 -9.31 6.23 -35.61
N ALA A 128 -8.05 5.97 -35.99
CA ALA A 128 -7.46 4.62 -36.01
C ALA A 128 -6.55 4.32 -34.81
N ARG A 129 -6.58 5.13 -33.73
CA ARG A 129 -5.71 4.96 -32.56
C ARG A 129 -6.52 4.91 -31.26
N THR A 130 -6.15 3.99 -30.38
CA THR A 130 -6.62 3.97 -28.99
C THR A 130 -5.86 5.02 -28.19
N VAL A 131 -6.59 5.92 -27.55
CA VAL A 131 -6.06 6.97 -26.68
C VAL A 131 -6.47 6.65 -25.25
N THR A 132 -5.53 6.77 -24.31
CA THR A 132 -5.79 6.66 -22.88
C THR A 132 -5.93 8.05 -22.27
N SER A 133 -6.98 8.28 -21.51
CA SER A 133 -7.20 9.50 -20.74
C SER A 133 -7.22 9.19 -19.24
N VAL A 134 -6.76 10.17 -18.45
CA VAL A 134 -6.77 10.12 -16.99
C VAL A 134 -7.55 11.34 -16.52
N THR A 135 -8.66 11.12 -15.80
CA THR A 135 -9.56 12.19 -15.38
C THR A 135 -9.69 12.20 -13.86
N PRO A 136 -9.43 13.32 -13.17
CA PRO A 136 -9.71 13.44 -11.75
C PRO A 136 -11.21 13.31 -11.48
N LEU A 137 -11.58 12.57 -10.44
CA LEU A 137 -12.97 12.40 -10.03
C LEU A 137 -13.33 13.38 -8.92
N ASP A 138 -14.41 14.14 -9.14
CA ASP A 138 -15.07 14.88 -8.07
C ASP A 138 -15.79 13.92 -7.09
N PRO A 139 -16.32 14.41 -5.96
CA PRO A 139 -16.98 13.54 -4.99
C PRO A 139 -18.13 12.69 -5.56
N ALA A 140 -18.95 13.25 -6.45
CA ALA A 140 -20.10 12.54 -7.03
C ALA A 140 -19.65 11.49 -8.06
N ALA A 141 -18.71 11.86 -8.94
CA ALA A 141 -18.11 10.96 -9.91
C ALA A 141 -17.33 9.82 -9.22
N ARG A 142 -16.75 10.10 -8.05
CA ARG A 142 -16.08 9.10 -7.22
C ARG A 142 -17.04 8.06 -6.65
N GLU A 143 -18.21 8.49 -6.15
CA GLU A 143 -19.26 7.56 -5.70
C GLU A 143 -19.73 6.64 -6.85
N GLN A 144 -19.96 7.24 -8.03
CA GLN A 144 -20.36 6.51 -9.23
C GLN A 144 -19.29 5.49 -9.65
N GLU A 145 -18.02 5.89 -9.67
CA GLU A 145 -16.94 4.99 -10.06
C GLU A 145 -16.77 3.84 -9.07
N LEU A 146 -16.87 4.09 -7.76
CA LEU A 146 -16.82 3.03 -6.77
C LEU A 146 -18.01 2.08 -6.89
N ALA A 147 -19.22 2.60 -7.14
CA ALA A 147 -20.40 1.77 -7.38
C ALA A 147 -20.22 0.89 -8.63
N ARG A 148 -19.62 1.44 -9.70
CA ARG A 148 -19.23 0.70 -10.90
C ARG A 148 -18.17 -0.37 -10.62
N MET A 149 -17.16 -0.06 -9.80
CA MET A 149 -16.15 -1.04 -9.38
C MET A 149 -16.74 -2.17 -8.54
N ILE A 150 -17.82 -1.93 -7.79
CA ILE A 150 -18.52 -2.95 -6.99
C ILE A 150 -19.42 -3.82 -7.86
N GLY A 151 -20.27 -3.21 -8.69
CA GLY A 151 -21.36 -3.91 -9.39
C GLY A 151 -21.17 -4.10 -10.89
N GLY A 152 -20.06 -3.64 -11.46
CA GLY A 152 -19.86 -3.57 -12.90
C GLY A 152 -20.62 -2.41 -13.54
N ASP A 153 -20.99 -2.55 -14.82
CA ASP A 153 -21.55 -1.45 -15.61
C ASP A 153 -22.96 -1.02 -15.18
N ALA A 154 -23.70 -1.89 -14.49
CA ALA A 154 -25.05 -1.61 -14.01
C ALA A 154 -25.02 -0.97 -12.61
N VAL A 155 -24.82 0.34 -12.53
CA VAL A 155 -24.86 1.08 -11.26
C VAL A 155 -26.30 1.20 -10.76
N THR A 156 -26.57 0.72 -9.55
CA THR A 156 -27.88 0.78 -8.87
C THR A 156 -27.83 1.71 -7.65
N PRO A 157 -28.98 2.18 -7.14
CA PRO A 157 -29.02 2.97 -5.91
C PRO A 157 -28.37 2.27 -4.71
N GLN A 158 -28.50 0.94 -4.60
CA GLN A 158 -27.89 0.15 -3.53
C GLN A 158 -26.36 0.09 -3.64
N LEU A 159 -25.83 0.05 -4.86
CA LEU A 159 -24.39 0.11 -5.11
C LEU A 159 -23.82 1.49 -4.78
N LEU A 160 -24.55 2.56 -5.09
CA LEU A 160 -24.19 3.92 -4.68
C LEU A 160 -24.16 4.08 -3.16
N GLU A 161 -25.16 3.52 -2.47
CA GLU A 161 -25.18 3.52 -1.00
C GLU A 161 -24.00 2.74 -0.42
N SER A 162 -23.68 1.58 -0.99
CA SER A 162 -22.51 0.80 -0.60
C SER A 162 -21.20 1.57 -0.81
N ALA A 163 -21.06 2.26 -1.94
CA ALA A 163 -19.91 3.10 -2.26
C ALA A 163 -19.75 4.27 -1.29
N ARG A 164 -20.86 4.97 -0.97
CA ARG A 164 -20.88 6.02 0.07
C ARG A 164 -20.44 5.48 1.41
N GLY A 165 -20.95 4.33 1.81
CA GLY A 165 -20.56 3.64 3.05
C GLY A 165 -19.05 3.38 3.11
N MET A 166 -18.43 2.95 2.01
CA MET A 166 -16.96 2.76 1.95
C MET A 166 -16.19 4.06 2.13
N ILE A 167 -16.63 5.16 1.50
CA ILE A 167 -16.00 6.49 1.63
C ILE A 167 -16.15 7.02 3.07
N GLN A 168 -17.31 6.86 3.68
CA GLN A 168 -17.58 7.34 5.04
C GLN A 168 -16.85 6.53 6.11
N ALA A 169 -16.80 5.20 5.97
CA ALA A 169 -16.05 4.32 6.87
C ALA A 169 -14.54 4.65 6.91
N ARG A 170 -14.03 5.34 5.87
CA ARG A 170 -12.70 5.96 5.89
C ARG A 170 -12.66 7.19 6.78
N GLN A 171 -13.58 8.13 6.62
CA GLN A 171 -13.58 9.38 7.39
C GLN A 171 -13.68 9.12 8.89
N ALA A 172 -14.59 8.24 9.31
CA ALA A 172 -14.76 7.88 10.72
C ALA A 172 -13.48 7.29 11.36
N LYS A 173 -12.76 6.41 10.64
CA LYS A 173 -11.50 5.82 11.13
C LYS A 173 -10.37 6.86 11.20
N VAL A 174 -10.32 7.83 10.29
CA VAL A 174 -9.33 8.92 10.31
C VAL A 174 -9.55 9.82 11.52
N GLU A 175 -10.80 10.21 11.79
CA GLU A 175 -11.17 11.07 12.92
C GLU A 175 -10.92 10.42 14.29
N GLN A 176 -11.25 9.13 14.44
CA GLN A 176 -10.98 8.37 15.67
C GLN A 176 -9.47 8.31 15.96
N LYS A 177 -8.64 8.06 14.94
CA LYS A 177 -7.18 8.01 15.11
C LYS A 177 -6.61 9.38 15.48
N ALA A 178 -7.10 10.46 14.87
CA ALA A 178 -6.67 11.83 15.20
C ALA A 178 -7.00 12.22 16.65
N LYS A 179 -8.17 11.83 17.16
CA LYS A 179 -8.56 12.05 18.57
C LYS A 179 -7.65 11.29 19.54
N GLY A 180 -7.39 10.00 19.29
CA GLY A 180 -6.51 9.18 20.14
C GLY A 180 -5.05 9.64 20.16
N GLU A 181 -4.50 10.11 19.02
CA GLU A 181 -3.15 10.69 18.96
C GLU A 181 -3.06 12.04 19.71
N SER A 182 -4.13 12.84 19.70
CA SER A 182 -4.20 14.10 20.46
C SER A 182 -4.27 13.88 21.97
N GLU A 183 -5.10 12.92 22.41
CA GLU A 183 -5.25 12.57 23.82
C GLU A 183 -3.97 11.96 24.42
N SER A 184 -3.30 11.07 23.66
CA SER A 184 -2.02 10.48 24.07
C SER A 184 -0.88 11.51 24.13
N ARG A 185 -0.82 12.49 23.22
CA ARG A 185 0.12 13.63 23.33
C ARG A 185 -0.13 14.47 24.58
N LYS A 186 -1.39 14.85 24.85
CA LYS A 186 -1.76 15.61 26.06
C LYS A 186 -1.45 14.85 27.36
N ALA A 187 -1.62 13.54 27.37
CA ALA A 187 -1.28 12.69 28.52
C ALA A 187 0.25 12.63 28.77
N ARG A 188 1.06 12.68 27.69
CA ARG A 188 2.52 12.66 27.76
C ARG A 188 3.11 14.00 28.23
N GLU A 189 2.47 15.12 27.88
CA GLU A 189 2.84 16.47 28.35
C GLU A 189 2.47 16.74 29.81
N LYS A 190 1.47 16.03 30.35
CA LYS A 190 1.04 16.16 31.76
C LYS A 190 1.81 15.31 32.75
N LYS A 191 2.72 14.43 32.31
CA LYS A 191 3.58 13.66 33.23
C LYS A 191 4.69 14.57 33.79
N PRO A 192 4.84 14.72 35.12
CA PRO A 192 5.93 15.50 35.68
C PRO A 192 7.25 14.90 35.23
N ARG A 193 8.18 15.76 34.77
CA ARG A 193 9.58 15.35 34.57
C ARG A 193 10.13 14.95 35.94
N VAL A 194 10.35 13.66 36.13
CA VAL A 194 11.06 13.14 37.29
C VAL A 194 12.51 13.63 37.15
N THR A 195 12.89 14.57 38.02
CA THR A 195 14.26 15.03 38.25
C THR A 195 15.04 14.01 39.05
#